data_AF-A0A971MYQ9-F1
#
_entry.id   AF-A0A971MYQ9-F1
#
_cell.length_a   1.000
_cell.length_b   1.000
_cell.length_c   1.000
_cell.angle_alpha   90.00
_cell.angle_beta   90.00
_cell.angle_gamma   90.00
#
_symmetry.space_group_name_H-M   'P 1'
#
loop_
_entity.id
_entity.type
_entity.pdbx_description
1 polymer ?
#
loop_
_entity_poly.entity_id
_entity_poly.type
_entity_poly.pdbx_seq_one_letter_code
_entity_poly.pdbx_strand_id
1 'polypeptide(L)'
;TLLNWIKIIREGPQEEENSYYDEILAMFEENSKRTVKSIRTELGETAGVVNRAINHWKKSRILSFEGQGRHGRWVIDYGRLQAYRASINTMPGT
;
A
#
# COMPACT_ATOMS: atom_id res chain seq x y z
N THR A 1 5.07 25.75 -8.34
CA THR A 1 6.21 25.85 -9.29
C THR A 1 5.82 25.19 -10.60
N LEU A 2 6.20 25.78 -11.75
CA LEU A 2 5.94 25.24 -13.11
C LEU A 2 6.39 23.77 -13.28
N LEU A 3 7.38 23.32 -12.49
CA LEU A 3 7.85 21.93 -12.43
C LEU A 3 6.78 20.93 -11.92
N ASN A 4 5.86 21.35 -11.06
CA ASN A 4 4.84 20.47 -10.51
C ASN A 4 3.76 20.13 -11.54
N TRP A 5 3.41 21.10 -12.40
CA TRP A 5 2.42 20.93 -13.46
C TRP A 5 2.91 20.05 -14.61
N ILE A 6 4.19 20.13 -14.98
CA ILE A 6 4.77 19.25 -16.01
C ILE A 6 4.72 17.79 -15.59
N LYS A 7 4.87 17.50 -14.28
CA LYS A 7 4.77 16.14 -13.75
C LYS A 7 3.34 15.58 -13.87
N ILE A 8 2.35 16.39 -13.50
CA ILE A 8 0.92 16.06 -13.60
C ILE A 8 0.49 15.82 -15.05
N ILE A 9 0.95 16.66 -16.00
CA ILE A 9 0.59 16.54 -17.42
C ILE A 9 1.21 15.29 -18.07
N ARG A 10 2.40 14.86 -17.60
CA ARG A 10 3.12 13.71 -18.17
C ARG A 10 2.68 12.36 -17.61
N GLU A 11 2.10 12.35 -16.41
CA GLU A 11 1.68 11.14 -15.69
C GLU A 11 0.19 10.80 -15.87
N GLY A 12 -0.59 11.66 -16.56
CA GLY A 12 -2.04 11.51 -16.69
C GLY A 12 -2.78 11.85 -15.38
N PRO A 13 -4.12 11.92 -15.37
CA PRO A 13 -4.86 12.02 -14.12
C PRO A 13 -4.44 10.83 -13.26
N GLN A 14 -3.77 11.09 -12.13
CA GLN A 14 -3.50 10.08 -11.12
C GLN A 14 -4.88 9.66 -10.59
N GLU A 15 -5.48 8.65 -11.21
CA GLU A 15 -6.59 7.90 -10.62
C GLU A 15 -6.21 7.63 -9.16
N GLU A 16 -7.10 7.95 -8.23
CA GLU A 16 -6.83 7.92 -6.80
C GLU A 16 -6.05 6.65 -6.43
N GLU A 17 -4.76 6.82 -6.13
CA GLU A 17 -3.80 5.74 -5.85
C GLU A 17 -4.19 4.92 -4.60
N ASN A 18 -5.30 5.27 -3.94
CA ASN A 18 -5.81 4.71 -2.69
C ASN A 18 -6.40 3.29 -2.83
N SER A 19 -7.06 2.93 -3.94
CA SER A 19 -7.83 1.67 -3.99
C SER A 19 -6.95 0.43 -3.80
N TYR A 20 -5.81 0.37 -4.50
CA TYR A 20 -4.93 -0.80 -4.46
C TYR A 20 -4.13 -0.92 -3.16
N TYR A 21 -3.87 0.19 -2.46
CA TYR A 21 -3.12 0.15 -1.21
C TYR A 21 -3.94 -0.52 -0.10
N ASP A 22 -5.20 -0.13 0.06
CA ASP A 22 -6.10 -0.72 1.05
C ASP A 22 -6.46 -2.17 0.69
N GLU A 23 -6.67 -2.49 -0.58
CA GLU A 23 -6.99 -3.85 -1.03
C GLU A 23 -5.83 -4.82 -0.76
N ILE A 24 -4.60 -4.43 -1.05
CA ILE A 24 -3.41 -5.25 -0.76
C ILE A 24 -3.21 -5.42 0.75
N LEU A 25 -3.50 -4.37 1.54
CA LEU A 25 -3.43 -4.46 2.99
C LEU A 25 -4.48 -5.44 3.55
N ALA A 26 -5.72 -5.36 3.06
CA ALA A 26 -6.81 -6.26 3.43
C ALA A 26 -6.47 -7.73 3.09
N MET A 27 -5.85 -8.00 1.94
CA MET A 27 -5.38 -9.35 1.61
C MET A 27 -4.38 -9.90 2.64
N PHE A 28 -3.52 -9.05 3.22
CA PHE A 28 -2.61 -9.47 4.31
C PHE A 28 -3.33 -9.64 5.66
N GLU A 29 -4.39 -8.89 5.92
CA GLU A 29 -5.26 -9.10 7.09
C GLU A 29 -5.95 -10.47 7.02
N GLU A 30 -6.49 -10.84 5.86
CA GLU A 30 -7.12 -12.14 5.64
C GLU A 30 -6.12 -13.30 5.76
N ASN A 31 -4.93 -13.13 5.19
CA ASN A 31 -3.89 -14.14 5.21
C ASN A 31 -2.49 -13.53 5.20
N SER A 32 -1.92 -13.44 6.41
CA SER A 32 -0.58 -12.94 6.67
C SER A 32 0.55 -13.66 5.92
N LYS A 33 0.32 -14.86 5.35
CA LYS A 33 1.34 -15.61 4.59
C LYS A 33 1.22 -15.43 3.07
N ARG A 34 0.35 -14.55 2.59
CA ARG A 34 0.23 -14.27 1.15
C ARG A 34 1.56 -13.82 0.58
N THR A 35 1.82 -14.27 -0.65
CA THR A 35 3.02 -13.90 -1.40
C THR A 35 2.68 -12.82 -2.42
N VAL A 36 3.68 -12.05 -2.85
CA VAL A 36 3.51 -11.10 -3.96
C VAL A 36 2.99 -11.80 -5.23
N LYS A 37 3.41 -13.06 -5.45
CA LYS A 37 2.96 -13.87 -6.59
C LYS A 37 1.47 -14.24 -6.48
N SER A 38 0.95 -14.56 -5.30
CA SER A 38 -0.47 -14.88 -5.16
C SER A 38 -1.33 -13.62 -5.33
N ILE A 39 -0.92 -12.51 -4.71
CA ILE A 39 -1.64 -11.23 -4.77
C ILE A 39 -1.74 -10.72 -6.22
N ARG A 40 -0.61 -10.72 -6.94
CA ARG A 40 -0.62 -10.26 -8.35
C ARG A 40 -1.52 -11.12 -9.25
N THR A 41 -1.63 -12.43 -8.97
CA THR A 41 -2.46 -13.34 -9.76
C THR A 41 -3.94 -13.11 -9.48
N GLU A 42 -4.29 -12.80 -8.23
CA GLU A 42 -5.66 -12.54 -7.80
C GLU A 42 -6.16 -11.18 -8.31
N LEU A 43 -5.32 -10.14 -8.21
CA LEU A 43 -5.65 -8.79 -8.69
C LEU A 43 -5.49 -8.61 -10.21
N GLY A 44 -4.85 -9.55 -10.91
CA GLY A 44 -4.50 -9.38 -12.33
C GLY A 44 -3.44 -8.30 -12.57
N GLU A 45 -2.68 -7.93 -11.54
CA GLU A 45 -1.78 -6.78 -11.53
C GLU A 45 -0.30 -7.14 -11.75
N THR A 46 0.52 -6.11 -12.00
CA THR A 46 1.98 -6.31 -12.09
C THR A 46 2.62 -6.44 -10.70
N ALA A 47 3.75 -7.16 -10.63
CA ALA A 47 4.54 -7.21 -9.40
C ALA A 47 5.02 -5.81 -8.96
N GLY A 48 5.17 -4.88 -9.89
CA GLY A 48 5.55 -3.49 -9.59
C GLY A 48 4.48 -2.78 -8.76
N VAL A 49 3.21 -2.89 -9.14
CA VAL A 49 2.07 -2.30 -8.41
C VAL A 49 2.02 -2.87 -6.98
N VAL A 50 2.05 -4.20 -6.85
CA VAL A 50 1.98 -4.86 -5.55
C VAL A 50 3.16 -4.46 -4.63
N ASN A 51 4.38 -4.40 -5.19
CA ASN A 51 5.54 -3.98 -4.42
C ASN A 51 5.51 -2.50 -4.04
N ARG A 52 4.93 -1.61 -4.85
CA ARG A 52 4.74 -0.21 -4.47
C ARG A 52 3.83 -0.10 -3.25
N ALA A 53 2.70 -0.81 -3.23
CA ALA A 53 1.79 -0.87 -2.09
C ALA A 53 2.47 -1.40 -0.82
N ILE A 54 3.16 -2.54 -0.91
CA ILE A 54 3.90 -3.11 0.21
C ILE A 54 4.95 -2.11 0.73
N ASN A 55 5.70 -1.47 -0.17
CA ASN A 55 6.72 -0.49 0.21
C ASN A 55 6.12 0.77 0.84
N HIS A 56 4.95 1.22 0.38
CA HIS A 56 4.20 2.31 1.00
C HIS A 56 3.91 1.98 2.47
N TRP A 57 3.27 0.84 2.74
CA TRP A 57 2.92 0.44 4.10
C TRP A 57 4.13 0.14 4.99
N LYS A 58 5.22 -0.38 4.42
CA LYS A 58 6.49 -0.59 5.13
C LYS A 58 7.14 0.73 5.55
N LYS A 59 7.15 1.73 4.67
CA LYS A 59 7.71 3.06 4.99
C LYS A 59 6.91 3.75 6.09
N SER A 60 5.59 3.61 6.08
CA SER A 60 4.69 4.07 7.14
C SER A 60 4.79 3.21 8.42
N ARG A 61 5.60 2.14 8.39
CA ARG A 61 5.78 1.16 9.47
C ARG A 61 4.48 0.52 9.94
N ILE A 62 3.49 0.46 9.05
CA ILE A 62 2.20 -0.20 9.24
C ILE A 62 2.33 -1.68 8.91
N LEU A 63 3.12 -2.02 7.90
CA LEU A 63 3.35 -3.39 7.47
C LEU A 63 4.81 -3.78 7.73
N SER A 64 5.04 -4.94 8.34
CA SER A 64 6.37 -5.54 8.51
C SER A 64 6.33 -7.01 8.10
N PHE A 65 7.50 -7.59 7.82
CA PHE A 65 7.64 -9.02 7.59
C PHE A 65 8.44 -9.62 8.74
N GLU A 66 7.83 -10.54 9.47
CA GLU A 66 8.45 -11.26 10.58
C GLU A 66 8.83 -12.68 10.13
N GLY A 67 10.00 -13.15 10.55
CA GLY A 67 10.51 -14.48 10.22
C GLY A 67 11.44 -14.50 9.01
N GLN A 68 11.84 -15.71 8.59
CA GLN A 68 12.81 -15.92 7.51
C GLN A 68 12.24 -16.77 6.38
N GLY A 69 12.50 -16.35 5.15
CA GLY A 69 12.16 -17.09 3.93
C GLY A 69 10.69 -17.49 3.88
N ARG A 70 10.44 -18.79 3.67
CA ARG A 70 9.09 -19.36 3.51
C ARG A 70 8.27 -19.46 4.80
N HIS A 71 8.90 -19.28 5.96
CA HIS A 71 8.22 -19.35 7.25
C HIS A 71 7.79 -17.99 7.78
N GLY A 72 8.17 -16.90 7.09
CA GLY A 72 7.79 -15.57 7.50
C GLY A 72 6.33 -15.24 7.20
N ARG A 73 5.82 -14.22 7.88
CA ARG A 73 4.47 -13.69 7.74
C ARG A 73 4.50 -12.17 7.76
N TRP A 74 3.54 -11.57 7.10
CA TRP A 74 3.26 -10.15 7.19
C TRP A 74 2.53 -9.83 8.49
N VAL A 75 2.92 -8.73 9.13
CA VAL A 75 2.34 -8.25 10.37
C VAL A 75 1.92 -6.81 10.19
N ILE A 76 0.71 -6.52 10.65
CA ILE A 76 0.08 -5.20 10.55
C ILE A 76 0.07 -4.56 11.93
N ASP A 77 0.63 -3.36 12.03
CA ASP A 77 0.55 -2.50 13.22
C ASP A 77 -0.76 -1.72 13.17
N TYR A 78 -1.80 -2.28 13.81
CA TYR A 78 -3.13 -1.67 13.85
C TYR A 78 -3.18 -0.33 14.58
N GLY A 79 -2.27 -0.08 15.53
CA GLY A 79 -2.19 1.22 16.22
C GLY A 79 -1.76 2.32 15.24
N ARG A 80 -0.73 2.04 14.44
CA ARG A 80 -0.28 2.95 13.38
C ARG A 80 -1.27 3.07 12.24
N LEU A 81 -1.94 1.98 11.86
CA LEU A 81 -2.96 2.02 10.82
C LEU A 81 -4.13 2.93 11.21
N GLN A 82 -4.60 2.83 12.46
CA GLN A 82 -5.65 3.70 12.98
C GLN A 82 -5.21 5.18 13.01
N ALA A 83 -4.00 5.45 13.49
CA ALA A 83 -3.44 6.80 13.50
C ALA A 83 -3.30 7.38 12.07
N TYR A 84 -2.86 6.56 11.11
CA TYR A 84 -2.77 6.94 9.70
C TYR A 84 -4.14 7.28 9.11
N ARG A 85 -5.14 6.41 9.29
CA ARG A 85 -6.52 6.66 8.83
C ARG A 85 -7.12 7.92 9.48
N ALA A 86 -6.86 8.13 10.76
CA ALA A 86 -7.29 9.35 11.45
C ALA A 86 -6.61 10.62 10.91
N SER A 87 -5.35 10.54 10.49
CA SER A 87 -4.61 11.67 9.92
C SER A 87 -5.11 12.09 8.53
N ILE A 88 -5.61 11.15 7.74
CA ILE A 88 -6.21 11.45 6.43
C ILE A 88 -7.57 12.13 6.62
N ASN A 89 -8.37 11.65 7.57
CA ASN A 89 -9.71 12.18 7.83
C ASN A 89 -9.71 13.55 8.54
N THR A 90 -8.58 14.00 9.08
CA THR A 90 -8.44 15.29 9.78
C THR A 90 -7.86 16.40 8.91
N MET A 91 -7.63 16.17 7.61
CA MET A 91 -7.38 17.28 6.67
C MET A 91 -8.72 17.95 6.33
N PRO A 92 -9.02 19.17 6.82
CA PRO A 92 -10.13 19.93 6.28
C PRO A 92 -9.85 20.17 4.80
N GLY A 93 -10.88 19.96 3.97
CA GLY A 93 -10.83 20.24 2.55
C GLY A 93 -10.18 21.59 2.26
N THR A 94 -9.25 21.59 1.30
CA THR A 94 -8.81 22.81 0.63
C THR A 94 -9.89 23.28 -0.34
#